data_AF-A0A3M1TP21-F1
#
_entry.id   AF-A0A3M1TP21-F1
#
_cell.length_a   1.000
_cell.length_b   1.000
_cell.length_c   1.000
_cell.angle_alpha   90.00
_cell.angle_beta   90.00
_cell.angle_gamma   90.00
#
_symmetry.space_group_name_H-M   'P 1'
#
loop_
_entity.id
_entity.type
_entity.pdbx_description
1 polymer ?
#
loop_
_entity_poly.entity_id
_entity_poly.type
_entity_poly.pdbx_seq_one_letter_code
_entity_poly.pdbx_strand_id
1 'polypeptide(L)'
;PPREVLAACARALHRVLEAFALPVREVDVLGPVVILLFEREDEARGNPVYGSSYGHAVARAAPDGTLWLLLATSDEGFLAEDLVHAVAHVVVGDRFGELPPWAREGAAAYASPARLRARWRAGGDPRAFDLETLFARGEGWGESRRARRLLRAEATAGFEVLAERLGLRGALKLARRLNGPSGKPALREAGIEPAEFARAVRARLGSSGG
;
A
#
# COMPACT_ATOMS: atom_id res chain seq x y z
N PRO A 1 -9.17 19.22 -18.21
CA PRO A 1 -8.38 17.99 -17.92
C PRO A 1 -7.15 18.19 -17.00
N PRO A 2 -6.11 18.99 -17.31
CA PRO A 2 -4.90 19.02 -16.48
C PRO A 2 -5.13 19.58 -15.07
N ARG A 3 -5.97 20.62 -14.92
CA ARG A 3 -6.20 21.28 -13.62
C ARG A 3 -6.93 20.39 -12.61
N GLU A 4 -7.93 19.62 -13.04
CA GLU A 4 -8.70 18.72 -12.18
C GLU A 4 -7.86 17.54 -11.70
N VAL A 5 -7.04 17.00 -12.60
CA VAL A 5 -6.04 15.96 -12.29
C VAL A 5 -5.03 16.47 -11.26
N LEU A 6 -4.44 17.65 -11.48
CA LEU A 6 -3.47 18.24 -10.56
C LEU A 6 -4.12 18.49 -9.18
N ALA A 7 -5.36 18.99 -9.16
CA ALA A 7 -6.10 19.18 -7.92
C ALA A 7 -6.41 17.84 -7.22
N ALA A 8 -6.73 16.78 -7.96
CA ALA A 8 -6.93 15.44 -7.41
C ALA A 8 -5.63 14.88 -6.83
N CYS A 9 -4.50 15.06 -7.52
CA CYS A 9 -3.18 14.63 -7.06
C CYS A 9 -2.75 15.39 -5.79
N ALA A 10 -2.96 16.70 -5.75
CA ALA A 10 -2.69 17.51 -4.56
C ALA A 10 -3.54 17.06 -3.36
N ARG A 11 -4.84 16.81 -3.56
CA ARG A 11 -5.73 16.27 -2.51
C ARG A 11 -5.29 14.88 -2.05
N ALA A 12 -4.90 14.01 -2.98
CA ALA A 12 -4.42 12.67 -2.66
C ALA A 12 -3.13 12.72 -1.83
N LEU A 13 -2.16 13.53 -2.26
CA LEU A 13 -0.92 13.75 -1.51
C LEU A 13 -1.19 14.31 -0.12
N HIS A 14 -2.05 15.32 0.00
CA HIS A 14 -2.40 15.91 1.29
C HIS A 14 -2.95 14.85 2.26
N ARG A 15 -3.92 14.03 1.81
CA ARG A 15 -4.48 12.94 2.61
C ARG A 15 -3.42 11.92 3.04
N VAL A 16 -2.49 11.58 2.16
CA VAL A 16 -1.41 10.65 2.47
C VAL A 16 -0.50 11.25 3.54
N LEU A 17 -0.09 12.52 3.39
CA LEU A 17 0.74 13.21 4.38
C LEU A 17 0.05 13.31 5.74
N GLU A 18 -1.25 13.64 5.77
CA GLU A 18 -2.07 13.64 6.98
C GLU A 18 -2.13 12.25 7.63
N ALA A 19 -2.43 11.21 6.85
CA ALA A 19 -2.49 9.83 7.34
C ALA A 19 -1.15 9.36 7.94
N PHE A 20 -0.03 9.84 7.39
CA PHE A 20 1.30 9.55 7.91
C PHE A 20 1.81 10.52 8.97
N ALA A 21 1.01 11.52 9.37
CA ALA A 21 1.40 12.62 10.25
C ALA A 21 2.73 13.27 9.82
N LEU A 22 2.90 13.42 8.51
CA LEU A 22 4.06 14.07 7.90
C LEU A 22 3.77 15.58 7.75
N PRO A 23 4.77 16.44 8.03
CA PRO A 23 4.57 17.88 7.88
C PRO A 23 4.33 18.22 6.40
N VAL A 24 3.27 18.99 6.15
CA VAL A 24 3.04 19.61 4.83
C VAL A 24 3.88 20.88 4.78
N ARG A 25 5.09 20.79 4.25
CA ARG A 25 5.88 21.96 3.84
C ARG A 25 5.90 21.98 2.31
N GLU A 26 5.71 23.14 1.69
CA GLU A 26 5.60 23.31 0.23
C GLU A 26 6.78 22.75 -0.60
N VAL A 27 7.88 22.29 0.01
CA VAL A 27 9.16 22.07 -0.69
C VAL A 27 9.91 20.78 -0.34
N ASP A 28 9.45 19.92 0.58
CA ASP A 28 10.10 18.59 0.77
C ASP A 28 9.56 17.58 -0.27
N VAL A 29 9.66 17.95 -1.55
CA VAL A 29 9.13 17.14 -2.65
C VAL A 29 9.92 15.84 -2.68
N LEU A 30 9.19 14.73 -2.49
CA LEU A 30 9.54 13.38 -2.92
C LEU A 30 10.23 13.52 -4.29
N GLY A 31 11.28 12.75 -4.60
CA GLY A 31 11.95 12.84 -5.91
C GLY A 31 10.95 12.92 -7.09
N PRO A 32 11.33 13.50 -8.25
CA PRO A 32 10.39 13.90 -9.30
C PRO A 32 9.30 12.85 -9.54
N VAL A 33 8.03 13.25 -9.42
CA VAL A 33 6.88 12.36 -9.65
C VAL A 33 6.29 12.69 -11.01
N VAL A 34 6.36 11.73 -11.93
CA VAL A 34 5.70 11.82 -13.25
C VAL A 34 4.44 10.97 -13.21
N ILE A 35 3.31 11.62 -13.50
CA ILE A 35 2.00 10.97 -13.56
C ILE A 35 1.64 10.77 -15.03
N LEU A 36 1.55 9.53 -15.47
CA LEU A 36 1.10 9.13 -16.80
C LEU A 36 -0.36 8.71 -16.71
N LEU A 37 -1.23 9.52 -17.30
CA LEU A 37 -2.66 9.23 -17.38
C LEU A 37 -3.02 8.69 -18.75
N PHE A 38 -3.55 7.48 -18.76
CA PHE A 38 -4.10 6.84 -19.94
C PHE A 38 -5.59 7.13 -20.00
N GLU A 39 -6.10 7.46 -21.19
CA GLU A 39 -7.53 7.67 -21.38
C GLU A 39 -8.29 6.34 -21.22
N ARG A 40 -7.64 5.22 -21.56
CA ARG A 40 -8.24 3.89 -21.56
C ARG A 40 -7.34 2.85 -20.89
N GLU A 41 -7.95 1.84 -20.27
CA GLU A 41 -7.24 0.80 -19.52
C GLU A 41 -6.40 -0.11 -20.42
N ASP A 42 -6.83 -0.37 -21.65
CA ASP A 42 -6.12 -1.17 -22.65
C ASP A 42 -4.81 -0.51 -23.10
N GLU A 43 -4.82 0.82 -23.27
CA GLU A 43 -3.61 1.61 -23.54
C GLU A 43 -2.60 1.50 -22.41
N ALA A 44 -3.11 1.57 -21.18
CA ALA A 44 -2.31 1.42 -19.98
C ALA A 44 -1.66 0.03 -19.96
N ARG A 45 -2.43 -1.05 -20.17
CA ARG A 45 -1.93 -2.44 -20.22
C ARG A 45 -0.91 -2.72 -21.33
N GLY A 46 -0.94 -1.95 -22.42
CA GLY A 46 0.05 -2.05 -23.50
C GLY A 46 1.43 -1.48 -23.15
N ASN A 47 1.55 -0.73 -22.06
CA ASN A 47 2.81 -0.14 -21.64
C ASN A 47 3.63 -1.15 -20.81
N PRO A 48 4.90 -1.44 -21.17
CA PRO A 48 5.73 -2.44 -20.49
C PRO A 48 6.08 -2.07 -19.03
N VAL A 49 5.88 -0.81 -18.64
CA VAL A 49 6.04 -0.32 -17.26
C VAL A 49 4.73 -0.43 -16.47
N TYR A 50 3.60 -0.60 -17.14
CA TYR A 50 2.30 -0.76 -16.51
C TYR A 50 2.15 -2.18 -15.97
N GLY A 51 2.40 -2.33 -14.67
CA GLY A 51 1.99 -3.51 -13.93
C GLY A 51 0.47 -3.71 -14.04
N SER A 52 0.04 -4.97 -13.96
CA SER A 52 -1.33 -5.49 -14.21
C SER A 52 -2.54 -4.92 -13.42
N SER A 53 -2.56 -3.63 -13.06
CA SER A 53 -3.63 -2.97 -12.31
C SER A 53 -3.81 -1.48 -12.66
N TYR A 54 -5.06 -1.01 -12.58
CA TYR A 54 -5.63 0.34 -12.81
C TYR A 54 -4.82 1.56 -12.32
N GLY A 55 -3.85 1.36 -11.43
CA GLY A 55 -2.77 2.30 -11.21
C GLY A 55 -1.58 1.62 -10.58
N HIS A 56 -0.36 2.08 -10.92
CA HIS A 56 0.89 1.50 -10.46
C HIS A 56 1.93 2.58 -10.23
N ALA A 57 2.55 2.59 -9.04
CA ALA A 57 3.68 3.45 -8.73
C ALA A 57 4.97 2.65 -8.87
N VAL A 58 5.92 3.18 -9.63
CA VAL A 58 7.19 2.52 -9.93
C VAL A 58 8.34 3.48 -9.66
N ALA A 59 9.33 3.03 -8.88
CA ALA A 59 10.59 3.73 -8.73
C ALA A 59 11.53 3.42 -9.91
N ARG A 60 12.22 4.45 -10.40
CA ARG A 60 13.30 4.35 -11.39
C ARG A 60 14.49 5.16 -10.89
N ALA A 61 15.70 4.62 -11.11
CA ALA A 61 16.91 5.36 -10.88
C ALA A 61 17.02 6.50 -11.91
N ALA A 62 17.28 7.72 -11.43
CA ALA A 62 17.55 8.90 -12.23
C ALA A 62 18.87 9.56 -11.76
N PRO A 63 19.52 10.39 -12.58
CA PRO A 63 20.81 11.01 -12.23
C PRO A 63 20.79 11.84 -10.94
N ASP A 64 19.64 12.41 -10.58
CA ASP A 64 19.40 13.28 -9.43
C ASP A 64 18.65 12.59 -8.27
N GLY A 65 18.36 11.29 -8.39
CA GLY A 65 17.70 10.52 -7.33
C GLY A 65 16.72 9.48 -7.86
N THR A 66 15.59 9.33 -7.17
CA THR A 66 14.51 8.43 -7.61
C THR A 66 13.47 9.20 -8.38
N LEU A 67 13.22 8.78 -9.62
CA LEU A 67 12.05 9.17 -10.39
C LEU A 67 10.90 8.22 -10.04
N TRP A 68 9.78 8.78 -9.59
CA TRP A 68 8.57 8.02 -9.35
C TRP A 68 7.63 8.16 -10.54
N LEU A 69 7.27 7.03 -11.14
CA LEU A 69 6.27 6.97 -12.20
C LEU A 69 4.96 6.47 -11.60
N LEU A 70 3.91 7.29 -11.66
CA LEU A 70 2.55 6.88 -11.33
C LEU A 70 1.78 6.71 -12.65
N LEU A 71 1.51 5.47 -13.01
CA LEU A 71 0.71 5.15 -14.18
C LEU A 71 -0.72 4.91 -13.73
N ALA A 72 -1.70 5.51 -14.40
CA ALA A 72 -3.10 5.43 -14.01
C ALA A 72 -4.05 5.69 -15.18
N THR A 73 -5.29 5.24 -15.09
CA THR A 73 -6.34 5.70 -16.01
C THR A 73 -6.95 7.01 -15.52
N SER A 74 -7.46 7.85 -16.43
CA SER A 74 -8.19 9.07 -16.08
C SER A 74 -9.63 8.83 -15.62
N ASP A 75 -9.96 7.59 -15.24
CA ASP A 75 -11.28 7.18 -14.77
C ASP A 75 -11.63 7.92 -13.46
N GLU A 76 -12.87 8.45 -13.37
CA GLU A 76 -13.32 9.20 -12.20
C GLU A 76 -13.27 8.36 -10.91
N GLY A 77 -13.56 7.06 -11.00
CA GLY A 77 -13.45 6.12 -9.89
C GLY A 77 -12.00 5.97 -9.42
N PHE A 78 -11.05 5.88 -10.35
CA PHE A 78 -9.62 5.85 -10.00
C PHE A 78 -9.20 7.13 -9.28
N LEU A 79 -9.52 8.30 -9.85
CA LEU A 79 -9.15 9.59 -9.29
C LEU A 79 -9.77 9.83 -7.91
N ALA A 80 -10.95 9.27 -7.65
CA ALA A 80 -11.67 9.43 -6.38
C ALA A 80 -11.21 8.46 -5.28
N GLU A 81 -10.77 7.25 -5.62
CA GLU A 81 -10.51 6.17 -4.65
C GLU A 81 -9.07 5.68 -4.65
N ASP A 82 -8.56 5.28 -5.82
CA ASP A 82 -7.32 4.52 -5.95
C ASP A 82 -6.09 5.43 -6.10
N LEU A 83 -6.26 6.69 -6.52
CA LEU A 83 -5.17 7.65 -6.61
C LEU A 83 -4.46 7.87 -5.26
N VAL A 84 -5.22 7.93 -4.15
CA VAL A 84 -4.65 8.05 -2.80
C VAL A 84 -3.71 6.89 -2.50
N HIS A 85 -4.11 5.67 -2.86
CA HIS A 85 -3.31 4.47 -2.65
C HIS A 85 -2.03 4.49 -3.50
N ALA A 86 -2.14 4.87 -4.78
CA ALA A 86 -1.00 4.95 -5.68
C ALA A 86 0.01 6.02 -5.22
N VAL A 87 -0.47 7.18 -4.76
CA VAL A 87 0.39 8.22 -4.16
C VAL A 87 1.00 7.73 -2.83
N ALA A 88 0.27 6.94 -2.05
CA ALA A 88 0.79 6.38 -0.81
C ALA A 88 1.99 5.45 -1.05
N HIS A 89 2.02 4.69 -2.15
CA HIS A 89 3.20 3.89 -2.52
C HIS A 89 4.44 4.76 -2.76
N VAL A 90 4.29 5.92 -3.41
CA VAL A 90 5.37 6.88 -3.64
C VAL A 90 5.90 7.41 -2.31
N VAL A 91 5.01 7.90 -1.44
CA VAL A 91 5.39 8.44 -0.12
C VAL A 91 6.04 7.37 0.74
N VAL A 92 5.52 6.15 0.72
CA VAL A 92 6.07 5.05 1.50
C VAL A 92 7.48 4.70 1.04
N GLY A 93 7.70 4.57 -0.26
CA GLY A 93 9.02 4.24 -0.79
C GLY A 93 10.05 5.35 -0.55
N ASP A 94 9.67 6.61 -0.77
CA ASP A 94 10.56 7.76 -0.60
C ASP A 94 10.93 8.01 0.88
N ARG A 95 9.94 7.99 1.78
CA ARG A 95 10.14 8.40 3.19
C ARG A 95 10.47 7.25 4.12
N PHE A 96 10.03 6.05 3.78
CA PHE A 96 10.20 4.87 4.63
C PHE A 96 11.06 3.77 3.98
N GLY A 97 11.62 4.01 2.80
CA GLY A 97 12.55 3.08 2.15
C GLY A 97 11.94 1.71 1.86
N GLU A 98 12.79 0.69 1.79
CA GLU A 98 12.34 -0.66 1.46
C GLU A 98 11.54 -1.31 2.60
N LEU A 99 10.29 -1.65 2.28
CA LEU A 99 9.39 -2.50 3.07
C LEU A 99 9.19 -3.82 2.32
N PRO A 100 8.98 -4.95 3.02
CA PRO A 100 8.55 -6.17 2.34
C PRO A 100 7.22 -5.91 1.61
N PRO A 101 6.94 -6.59 0.48
CA PRO A 101 5.79 -6.29 -0.39
C PRO A 101 4.45 -6.20 0.33
N TRP A 102 4.18 -7.11 1.28
CA TRP A 102 2.95 -7.08 2.06
C TRP A 102 2.84 -5.81 2.94
N ALA A 103 3.95 -5.35 3.52
CA ALA A 103 3.98 -4.18 4.38
C ALA A 103 3.90 -2.89 3.57
N ARG A 104 4.53 -2.85 2.38
CA ARG A 104 4.39 -1.74 1.44
C ARG A 104 2.94 -1.56 1.02
N GLU A 105 2.29 -2.66 0.60
CA GLU A 105 0.87 -2.66 0.24
C GLU A 105 -0.02 -2.27 1.43
N GLY A 106 0.26 -2.80 2.62
CA GLY A 106 -0.49 -2.50 3.85
C GLY A 106 -0.36 -1.05 4.30
N ALA A 107 0.84 -0.49 4.26
CA ALA A 107 1.09 0.92 4.56
C ALA A 107 0.41 1.84 3.54
N ALA A 108 0.51 1.52 2.25
CA ALA A 108 -0.19 2.27 1.22
C ALA A 108 -1.72 2.17 1.38
N ALA A 109 -2.23 1.00 1.76
CA ALA A 109 -3.64 0.80 2.05
C ALA A 109 -4.09 1.57 3.30
N TYR A 110 -3.26 1.70 4.32
CA TYR A 110 -3.58 2.45 5.54
C TYR A 110 -3.97 3.90 5.24
N ALA A 111 -3.29 4.56 4.30
CA ALA A 111 -3.60 5.92 3.85
C ALA A 111 -4.85 6.02 2.95
N SER A 112 -5.35 4.90 2.43
CA SER A 112 -6.54 4.87 1.56
C SER A 112 -7.83 5.20 2.31
N PRO A 113 -8.90 5.66 1.61
CA PRO A 113 -10.20 5.87 2.24
C PRO A 113 -10.72 4.61 2.97
N ALA A 114 -11.42 4.81 4.10
CA ALA A 114 -11.91 3.70 4.93
C ALA A 114 -12.77 2.68 4.16
N ARG A 115 -13.63 3.17 3.24
CA ARG A 115 -14.42 2.31 2.35
C ARG A 115 -13.58 1.40 1.48
N LEU A 116 -12.45 1.89 0.97
CA LEU A 116 -11.54 1.15 0.11
C LEU A 116 -10.81 0.08 0.90
N ARG A 117 -10.32 0.42 2.10
CA ARG A 117 -9.73 -0.55 3.04
C ARG A 117 -10.72 -1.66 3.39
N ALA A 118 -11.96 -1.31 3.72
CA ALA A 118 -13.02 -2.28 4.00
C ALA A 118 -13.28 -3.22 2.81
N ARG A 119 -13.40 -2.67 1.59
CA ARG A 119 -13.56 -3.44 0.35
C ARG A 119 -12.42 -4.43 0.14
N TRP A 120 -11.18 -4.01 0.40
CA TRP A 120 -10.03 -4.90 0.25
C TRP A 120 -9.97 -5.98 1.32
N ARG A 121 -10.27 -5.67 2.58
CA ARG A 121 -10.34 -6.68 3.66
C ARG A 121 -11.37 -7.76 3.37
N ALA A 122 -12.56 -7.37 2.88
CA ALA A 122 -13.59 -8.30 2.42
C ALA A 122 -13.13 -9.20 1.25
N GLY A 123 -11.98 -8.87 0.66
CA GLY A 123 -11.33 -9.67 -0.36
C GLY A 123 -10.55 -10.89 0.14
N GLY A 124 -10.28 -10.95 1.44
CA GLY A 124 -9.49 -12.01 2.08
C GLY A 124 -10.32 -13.21 2.51
N ASP A 125 -9.62 -14.24 2.98
CA ASP A 125 -10.24 -15.41 3.61
C ASP A 125 -9.65 -15.57 5.04
N PRO A 126 -10.44 -15.28 6.09
CA PRO A 126 -9.94 -15.39 7.47
C PRO A 126 -9.58 -16.82 7.86
N ARG A 127 -10.14 -17.85 7.20
CA ARG A 127 -9.84 -19.26 7.52
C ARG A 127 -8.55 -19.72 6.85
N ALA A 128 -8.23 -19.17 5.67
CA ALA A 128 -7.02 -19.49 4.93
C ALA A 128 -5.81 -18.64 5.33
N PHE A 129 -6.00 -17.59 6.15
CA PHE A 129 -4.91 -16.71 6.57
C PHE A 129 -3.84 -17.48 7.36
N ASP A 130 -2.60 -17.35 6.88
CA ASP A 130 -1.39 -17.85 7.52
C ASP A 130 -0.31 -16.75 7.61
N LEU A 131 0.32 -16.68 8.78
CA LEU A 131 1.26 -15.62 9.11
C LEU A 131 2.60 -15.78 8.36
N GLU A 132 3.07 -17.01 8.23
CA GLU A 132 4.33 -17.30 7.53
C GLU A 132 4.18 -16.99 6.05
N THR A 133 3.04 -17.36 5.47
CA THR A 133 2.69 -17.04 4.09
C THR A 133 2.68 -15.54 3.85
N LEU A 134 2.08 -14.74 4.75
CA LEU A 134 2.08 -13.27 4.62
C LEU A 134 3.51 -12.70 4.61
N PHE A 135 4.35 -13.12 5.56
CA PHE A 135 5.71 -12.59 5.71
C PHE A 135 6.68 -13.10 4.65
N ALA A 136 6.44 -14.27 4.07
CA ALA A 136 7.27 -14.86 3.02
C ALA A 136 6.99 -14.29 1.62
N ARG A 137 6.01 -13.38 1.44
CA ARG A 137 5.69 -12.81 0.12
C ARG A 137 6.80 -11.89 -0.38
N GLY A 138 7.52 -12.36 -1.40
CA GLY A 138 8.49 -11.58 -2.16
C GLY A 138 7.87 -10.80 -3.33
N GLU A 139 8.73 -10.05 -4.03
CA GLU A 139 8.35 -9.40 -5.30
C GLU A 139 7.90 -10.46 -6.32
N GLY A 140 6.82 -10.19 -7.04
CA GLY A 140 6.23 -11.15 -7.99
C GLY A 140 5.25 -12.16 -7.39
N TRP A 141 4.97 -12.12 -6.08
CA TRP A 141 3.95 -12.99 -5.48
C TRP A 141 2.56 -12.65 -6.02
N GLY A 142 1.92 -13.61 -6.71
CA GLY A 142 0.56 -13.48 -7.20
C GLY A 142 0.44 -12.91 -8.61
N GLU A 143 0.93 -13.66 -9.60
CA GLU A 143 0.65 -13.39 -11.02
C GLU A 143 -0.86 -13.40 -11.33
N SER A 144 -1.65 -14.15 -10.55
CA SER A 144 -3.10 -14.18 -10.67
C SER A 144 -3.80 -13.03 -9.93
N ARG A 145 -4.92 -12.55 -10.50
CA ARG A 145 -5.80 -11.55 -9.88
C ARG A 145 -6.27 -11.97 -8.48
N ARG A 146 -6.50 -13.28 -8.27
CA ARG A 146 -6.90 -13.84 -6.97
C ARG A 146 -5.81 -13.67 -5.93
N ALA A 147 -4.57 -14.01 -6.27
CA ALA A 147 -3.45 -13.89 -5.35
C ALA A 147 -3.16 -12.42 -4.99
N ARG A 148 -3.26 -11.48 -5.94
CA ARG A 148 -3.17 -10.03 -5.64
C ARG A 148 -4.27 -9.55 -4.70
N ARG A 149 -5.52 -10.01 -4.91
CA ARG A 149 -6.65 -9.67 -4.03
C ARG A 149 -6.42 -10.18 -2.61
N LEU A 150 -5.94 -11.41 -2.45
CA LEU A 150 -5.62 -12.00 -1.14
C LEU A 150 -4.48 -11.25 -0.46
N LEU A 151 -3.39 -10.98 -1.20
CA LEU A 151 -2.28 -10.15 -0.70
C LEU A 151 -2.78 -8.82 -0.16
N ARG A 152 -3.54 -8.09 -0.97
CA ARG A 152 -4.03 -6.77 -0.58
C ARG A 152 -4.92 -6.82 0.66
N ALA A 153 -5.81 -7.82 0.74
CA ALA A 153 -6.69 -8.00 1.90
C ALA A 153 -5.88 -8.23 3.19
N GLU A 154 -4.95 -9.18 3.15
CA GLU A 154 -4.16 -9.59 4.31
C GLU A 154 -3.12 -8.53 4.70
N ALA A 155 -2.52 -7.86 3.71
CA ALA A 155 -1.64 -6.71 3.91
C ALA A 155 -2.37 -5.57 4.62
N THR A 156 -3.57 -5.22 4.14
CA THR A 156 -4.41 -4.18 4.75
C THR A 156 -4.73 -4.52 6.19
N ALA A 157 -5.25 -5.72 6.44
CA ALA A 157 -5.63 -6.17 7.78
C ALA A 157 -4.41 -6.28 8.72
N GLY A 158 -3.31 -6.88 8.24
CA GLY A 158 -2.07 -7.06 9.00
C GLY A 158 -1.44 -5.73 9.43
N PHE A 159 -1.35 -4.78 8.50
CA PHE A 159 -0.76 -3.48 8.81
C PHE A 159 -1.64 -2.63 9.74
N GLU A 160 -2.97 -2.66 9.57
CA GLU A 160 -3.89 -1.99 10.51
C GLU A 160 -3.75 -2.52 11.93
N VAL A 161 -3.64 -3.84 12.11
CA VAL A 161 -3.42 -4.45 13.44
C VAL A 161 -2.11 -3.97 14.07
N LEU A 162 -1.03 -3.86 13.28
CA LEU A 162 0.24 -3.31 13.78
C LEU A 162 0.09 -1.83 14.14
N ALA A 163 -0.55 -1.03 13.29
CA ALA A 163 -0.72 0.41 13.50
C ALA A 163 -1.57 0.72 14.74
N GLU A 164 -2.60 -0.08 15.02
CA GLU A 164 -3.40 0.05 16.24
C GLU A 164 -2.63 -0.30 17.51
N ARG A 165 -1.75 -1.31 17.44
CA ARG A 165 -0.98 -1.76 18.61
C ARG A 165 0.23 -0.89 18.92
N LEU A 166 0.89 -0.37 17.90
CA LEU A 166 2.20 0.27 18.03
C LEU A 166 2.21 1.75 17.60
N GLY A 167 1.08 2.26 17.11
CA GLY A 167 1.06 3.46 16.32
C GLY A 167 1.74 3.26 14.96
N LEU A 168 1.55 4.21 14.06
CA LEU A 168 2.03 4.12 12.68
C LEU A 168 3.56 3.99 12.57
N ARG A 169 4.31 4.80 13.32
CA ARG A 169 5.78 4.76 13.32
C ARG A 169 6.30 3.41 13.81
N GLY A 170 5.69 2.86 14.86
CA GLY A 170 6.02 1.54 15.40
C GLY A 170 5.71 0.43 14.41
N ALA A 171 4.55 0.51 13.74
CA ALA A 171 4.15 -0.43 12.69
C ALA A 171 5.12 -0.44 11.51
N LEU A 172 5.49 0.72 10.97
CA LEU A 172 6.46 0.83 9.88
C LEU A 172 7.84 0.26 10.27
N LYS A 173 8.32 0.60 11.47
CA LYS A 173 9.61 0.11 11.98
C LYS A 173 9.60 -1.40 12.15
N LEU A 174 8.54 -1.96 12.73
CA LEU A 174 8.43 -3.40 12.93
C LEU A 174 8.25 -4.14 11.60
N ALA A 175 7.41 -3.64 10.70
CA ALA A 175 7.12 -4.29 9.43
C ALA A 175 8.36 -4.49 8.54
N ARG A 176 9.34 -3.58 8.58
CA ARG A 176 10.66 -3.77 7.94
C ARG A 176 11.37 -5.04 8.38
N ARG A 177 11.17 -5.45 9.64
CA ARG A 177 11.80 -6.63 10.26
C ARG A 177 10.98 -7.91 10.05
N LEU A 178 9.73 -7.78 9.61
CA LEU A 178 8.80 -8.88 9.38
C LEU A 178 8.91 -9.37 7.93
N ASN A 179 10.08 -9.91 7.59
CA ASN A 179 10.36 -10.50 6.30
C ASN A 179 10.74 -11.98 6.48
N GLY A 180 10.15 -12.85 5.66
CA GLY A 180 10.39 -14.29 5.67
C GLY A 180 9.83 -15.05 6.89
N PRO A 181 10.07 -16.37 6.96
CA PRO A 181 9.61 -17.24 8.06
C PRO A 181 10.14 -16.84 9.45
N SER A 182 11.18 -15.98 9.50
CA SER A 182 11.78 -15.40 10.71
C SER A 182 11.03 -14.21 11.33
N GLY A 183 9.87 -13.78 10.78
CA GLY A 183 9.15 -12.63 11.32
C GLY A 183 8.60 -12.80 12.75
N LYS A 184 8.35 -14.04 13.19
CA LYS A 184 7.78 -14.34 14.52
C LYS A 184 8.65 -13.83 15.69
N PRO A 185 9.97 -14.04 15.73
CA PRO A 185 10.87 -13.39 16.70
C PRO A 185 10.69 -11.88 16.82
N ALA A 186 10.63 -11.14 15.70
CA ALA A 186 10.50 -9.69 15.74
C ALA A 186 9.15 -9.23 16.32
N LEU A 187 8.06 -9.97 16.10
CA LEU A 187 6.78 -9.73 16.79
C LEU A 187 6.92 -9.86 18.31
N ARG A 188 7.56 -10.93 18.78
CA ARG A 188 7.74 -11.17 20.23
C ARG A 188 8.60 -10.12 20.90
N GLU A 189 9.68 -9.69 20.24
CA GLU A 189 10.51 -8.58 20.73
C GLU A 189 9.74 -7.26 20.85
N ALA A 190 8.72 -7.06 20.00
CA ALA A 190 7.81 -5.93 20.08
C ALA A 190 6.66 -6.14 21.09
N GLY A 191 6.68 -7.23 21.87
CA GLY A 191 5.64 -7.57 22.84
C GLY A 191 4.34 -8.08 22.21
N ILE A 192 4.39 -8.59 20.98
CA ILE A 192 3.23 -9.10 20.25
C ILE A 192 3.37 -10.62 20.08
N GLU A 193 2.48 -11.38 20.69
CA GLU A 193 2.46 -12.83 20.48
C GLU A 193 1.98 -13.17 19.05
N PRO A 194 2.73 -13.96 18.25
CA PRO A 194 2.37 -14.25 16.87
C PRO A 194 0.97 -14.85 16.69
N ALA A 195 0.53 -15.69 17.63
CA ALA A 195 -0.80 -16.27 17.61
C ALA A 195 -1.90 -15.23 17.88
N GLU A 196 -1.63 -14.25 18.75
CA GLU A 196 -2.55 -13.13 19.00
C GLU A 196 -2.65 -12.22 17.77
N PHE A 197 -1.51 -11.87 17.17
CA PHE A 197 -1.47 -11.10 15.93
C PHE A 197 -2.28 -11.81 14.83
N ALA A 198 -2.04 -13.10 14.61
CA ALA A 198 -2.77 -13.86 13.59
C ALA A 198 -4.28 -13.90 13.87
N ARG A 199 -4.71 -14.04 15.13
CA ARG A 199 -6.14 -13.97 15.48
C ARG A 199 -6.72 -12.59 15.18
N ALA A 200 -6.02 -11.52 15.51
CA ALA A 200 -6.46 -10.14 15.24
C ALA A 200 -6.60 -9.88 13.73
N VAL A 201 -5.65 -10.36 12.93
CA VAL A 201 -5.73 -10.25 11.46
C VAL A 201 -6.94 -11.02 10.92
N ARG A 202 -7.18 -12.26 11.37
CA ARG A 202 -8.36 -13.04 10.95
C ARG A 202 -9.66 -12.37 11.33
N ALA A 203 -9.77 -11.82 12.54
CA ALA A 203 -10.94 -11.07 12.97
C ALA A 203 -11.19 -9.86 12.05
N ARG A 204 -10.12 -9.15 11.69
CA ARG A 204 -10.17 -7.98 10.80
C ARG A 204 -10.56 -8.33 9.36
N LEU A 205 -10.15 -9.49 8.86
CA LEU A 205 -10.58 -10.02 7.56
C LEU A 205 -12.07 -10.45 7.57
N GLY A 206 -12.56 -10.98 8.70
CA GLY A 206 -13.94 -11.41 8.87
C GLY A 206 -14.93 -10.27 9.17
N SER A 207 -14.45 -9.11 9.61
CA SER A 207 -15.28 -7.92 9.80
C SER A 207 -15.54 -7.24 8.45
N SER A 208 -16.59 -7.68 7.75
CA SER A 208 -17.23 -6.88 6.71
C SER A 208 -17.77 -5.62 7.40
N GLY A 209 -17.20 -4.44 7.10
CA GLY A 209 -17.54 -3.20 7.81
C GLY A 209 -19.05 -2.98 7.91
N GLY A 210 -19.53 -2.92 9.15
CA GLY A 210 -20.82 -2.30 9.49
C GLY A 210 -20.67 -0.79 9.59
#